data_AF-A0A9D4H3D7-F1
#
_entry.id   AF-A0A9D4H3D7-F1
#
_cell.length_a   1.000
_cell.length_b   1.000
_cell.length_c   1.000
_cell.angle_alpha   90.00
_cell.angle_beta   90.00
_cell.angle_gamma   90.00
#
_symmetry.space_group_name_H-M   'P 1'
#
loop_
_entity.id
_entity.type
_entity.pdbx_description
1 polymer ?
#
loop_
_entity_poly.entity_id
_entity_poly.type
_entity_poly.pdbx_seq_one_letter_code
_entity_poly.pdbx_strand_id
1 'polypeptide(L)'
;MERLERMHISTEVFDSHILKRAKMSACSKEITAPHPLEPLRQISKQIGHDLDTVEFAQHMDSIDPLRHLRNEFHYPKMKTLGSVDQSIVNPEEDCVYFCGNSLGICPKKTREYITIEVDKWEKTGLEGHTNEDLPWAWCDEGLDDQMGVLVGDCSLLQNDEVHNRSVESTLGHILDP
;
A
#
# COMPACT_ATOMS: atom_id res chain seq x y z
N MET A 1 -7.58 53.08 -16.01
CA MET A 1 -6.33 53.73 -15.54
C MET A 1 -6.40 53.63 -14.03
N GLU A 2 -5.62 52.83 -13.29
CA GLU A 2 -4.20 52.43 -13.39
C GLU A 2 -4.09 50.94 -12.94
N ARG A 3 -3.43 50.04 -13.69
CA ARG A 3 -1.97 49.81 -13.83
C ARG A 3 -1.40 49.16 -12.54
N LEU A 4 -1.31 47.83 -12.52
CA LEU A 4 -0.06 47.07 -12.71
C LEU A 4 1.07 47.51 -11.76
N GLU A 5 1.13 46.91 -10.57
CA GLU A 5 2.41 46.71 -9.87
C GLU A 5 2.68 45.22 -9.74
N ARG A 6 3.72 44.82 -10.47
CA ARG A 6 4.24 43.48 -10.60
C ARG A 6 4.94 43.07 -9.31
N MET A 7 4.59 41.89 -8.82
CA MET A 7 5.45 41.07 -7.96
C MET A 7 6.83 40.92 -8.63
N HIS A 8 7.83 41.60 -8.07
CA HIS A 8 9.24 41.35 -8.33
C HIS A 8 9.60 40.01 -7.68
N ILE A 9 9.44 38.92 -8.43
CA ILE A 9 10.03 37.63 -8.05
C ILE A 9 11.52 37.77 -8.34
N SER A 10 12.33 37.82 -7.28
CA SER A 10 13.79 37.88 -7.35
C SER A 10 14.31 36.72 -8.21
N THR A 11 15.13 37.06 -9.20
CA THR A 11 15.79 36.12 -10.12
C THR A 11 16.72 35.13 -9.41
N GLU A 12 17.07 35.39 -8.14
CA GLU A 12 17.91 34.50 -7.31
C GLU A 12 17.22 33.18 -6.94
N VAL A 13 15.89 33.18 -6.82
CA VAL A 13 15.13 31.96 -6.49
C VAL A 13 15.14 30.99 -7.66
N PHE A 14 15.01 31.51 -8.89
CA PHE A 14 14.95 30.71 -10.12
C PHE A 14 16.27 29.99 -10.42
N ASP A 15 17.41 30.64 -10.16
CA ASP A 15 18.73 30.04 -10.33
C ASP A 15 19.01 28.90 -9.33
N SER A 16 18.52 29.02 -8.09
CA SER A 16 18.68 27.95 -7.08
C SER A 16 17.94 26.66 -7.47
N HIS A 17 16.80 26.78 -8.16
CA HIS A 17 16.00 25.65 -8.62
C HIS A 17 16.62 24.98 -9.86
N ILE A 18 17.22 25.75 -10.78
CA ILE A 18 17.94 25.19 -11.92
C ILE A 18 19.22 24.47 -11.47
N LEU A 19 19.97 25.03 -10.51
CA LEU A 19 21.14 24.37 -9.93
C LEU A 19 20.80 23.08 -9.16
N LYS A 20 19.66 23.03 -8.47
CA LYS A 20 19.15 21.79 -7.86
C LYS A 20 18.76 20.74 -8.91
N ARG A 21 18.10 21.15 -10.00
CA ARG A 21 17.78 20.26 -11.14
C ARG A 21 19.04 19.73 -11.85
N ALA A 22 20.05 20.58 -12.05
CA ALA A 22 21.31 20.19 -12.65
C ALA A 22 22.11 19.21 -11.78
N LYS A 23 22.04 19.32 -10.44
CA LYS A 23 22.63 18.34 -9.51
C LYS A 23 21.86 17.01 -9.46
N MET A 24 20.54 17.01 -9.64
CA MET A 24 19.77 15.76 -9.74
C MET A 24 19.96 15.05 -11.09
N SER A 25 20.22 15.79 -12.17
CA SER A 25 20.48 15.22 -13.49
C SER A 25 21.88 14.58 -13.63
N ALA A 26 22.79 14.80 -12.68
CA ALA A 26 24.17 14.33 -12.73
C ALA A 26 24.45 13.05 -11.90
N CYS A 27 23.41 12.36 -11.43
CA CYS A 27 23.54 11.08 -10.72
C CYS A 27 22.65 10.00 -11.36
N SER A 28 22.72 9.85 -12.69
CA SER A 28 22.33 8.60 -13.34
C SER A 28 23.50 7.61 -13.24
N LYS A 29 23.84 7.18 -12.01
CA LYS A 29 24.50 5.89 -11.87
C LYS A 29 23.48 4.86 -12.34
N GLU A 30 23.78 4.09 -13.37
CA GLU A 30 23.01 2.90 -13.71
C GLU A 30 22.91 2.05 -12.44
N ILE A 31 21.75 2.05 -11.80
CA ILE A 31 21.44 1.12 -10.72
C ILE A 31 21.23 -0.22 -11.41
N THR A 32 22.31 -0.91 -11.73
CA THR A 32 22.26 -2.32 -12.12
C THR A 32 22.04 -3.11 -10.84
N ALA A 33 20.77 -3.20 -10.42
CA ALA A 33 20.39 -4.12 -9.37
C ALA A 33 20.80 -5.53 -9.83
N PRO A 34 21.49 -6.32 -9.00
CA PRO A 34 21.87 -7.68 -9.37
C PRO A 34 20.62 -8.48 -9.70
N HIS A 35 20.74 -9.39 -10.67
CA HIS A 35 19.64 -10.27 -11.03
C HIS A 35 19.13 -10.99 -9.76
N PRO A 36 17.81 -11.05 -9.49
CA PRO A 36 17.26 -11.61 -8.24
C PRO A 36 17.70 -13.05 -7.93
N LEU A 37 18.04 -13.81 -8.97
CA LEU A 37 18.59 -15.15 -8.85
C LEU A 37 19.98 -15.22 -8.18
N GLU A 38 20.79 -14.18 -8.30
CA GLU A 38 22.17 -14.22 -7.80
C GLU A 38 22.23 -14.31 -6.26
N PRO A 39 21.48 -13.47 -5.50
CA PRO A 39 21.33 -13.67 -4.06
C PRO A 39 20.79 -15.06 -3.67
N LEU A 40 19.80 -15.58 -4.41
CA LEU A 40 19.21 -16.89 -4.12
C LEU A 40 20.21 -18.03 -4.31
N ARG A 41 21.01 -18.00 -5.38
CA ARG A 41 22.09 -18.96 -5.62
C ARG A 41 23.15 -18.91 -4.52
N GLN A 42 23.45 -17.73 -4.01
CA GLN A 42 24.41 -17.57 -2.93
C GLN A 42 23.90 -18.19 -1.63
N ILE A 43 22.62 -17.95 -1.27
CA ILE A 43 21.98 -18.55 -0.10
C ILE A 43 21.91 -20.08 -0.25
N SER A 44 21.52 -20.58 -1.43
CA SER A 44 21.47 -22.03 -1.72
C SER A 44 22.81 -22.71 -1.48
N LYS A 45 23.92 -22.11 -1.96
CA LYS A 45 25.28 -22.61 -1.69
C LYS A 45 25.66 -22.57 -0.21
N GLN A 46 25.19 -21.58 0.54
CA GLN A 46 25.49 -21.44 1.97
C GLN A 46 24.78 -22.50 2.82
N ILE A 47 23.53 -22.80 2.50
CA ILE A 47 22.72 -23.76 3.26
C ILE A 47 22.86 -25.21 2.74
N GLY A 48 23.41 -25.40 1.55
CA GLY A 48 23.65 -26.72 0.96
C GLY A 48 22.40 -27.41 0.39
N HIS A 49 21.38 -26.63 0.04
CA HIS A 49 20.13 -27.12 -0.56
C HIS A 49 19.90 -26.50 -1.94
N ASP A 50 19.39 -27.31 -2.88
CA ASP A 50 19.01 -26.84 -4.21
C ASP A 50 17.76 -25.93 -4.15
N LEU A 51 17.62 -25.03 -5.13
CA LEU A 51 16.60 -23.98 -5.16
C LEU A 51 15.15 -24.51 -5.22
N ASP A 52 14.96 -25.74 -5.68
CA ASP A 52 13.66 -26.40 -5.87
C ASP A 52 13.28 -27.35 -4.71
N THR A 53 14.06 -27.34 -3.63
CA THR A 53 13.81 -28.18 -2.45
C THR A 53 12.88 -27.51 -1.44
N VAL A 54 12.15 -28.33 -0.68
CA VAL A 54 11.27 -27.86 0.39
C VAL A 54 12.07 -27.22 1.52
N GLU A 55 13.24 -27.78 1.82
CA GLU A 55 14.15 -27.29 2.85
C GLU A 55 14.66 -25.88 2.53
N PHE A 56 14.97 -25.60 1.25
CA PHE A 56 15.33 -24.27 0.80
C PHE A 56 14.18 -23.27 1.01
N ALA A 57 12.95 -23.63 0.60
CA ALA A 57 11.78 -22.78 0.79
C ALA A 57 11.51 -22.47 2.28
N GLN A 58 11.58 -23.49 3.14
CA GLN A 58 11.42 -23.32 4.59
C GLN A 58 12.49 -22.43 5.20
N HIS A 59 13.74 -22.52 4.71
CA HIS A 59 14.81 -21.62 5.14
C HIS A 59 14.51 -20.18 4.74
N MET A 60 14.09 -19.94 3.50
CA MET A 60 13.72 -18.60 3.03
C MET A 60 12.57 -18.00 3.85
N ASP A 61 11.55 -18.80 4.16
CA ASP A 61 10.46 -18.37 5.06
C ASP A 61 10.98 -18.03 6.47
N SER A 62 11.99 -18.75 6.96
CA SER A 62 12.53 -18.53 8.31
C SER A 62 13.31 -17.23 8.47
N ILE A 63 13.92 -16.74 7.40
CA ILE A 63 14.74 -15.53 7.39
C ILE A 63 13.99 -14.30 6.85
N ASP A 64 12.74 -14.47 6.40
CA ASP A 64 11.91 -13.36 5.94
C ASP A 64 11.53 -12.44 7.12
N PRO A 65 12.02 -11.18 7.14
CA PRO A 65 11.69 -10.24 8.21
C PRO A 65 10.18 -9.91 8.26
N LEU A 66 9.46 -10.10 7.16
CA LEU A 66 8.03 -9.79 7.04
C LEU A 66 7.11 -10.98 7.33
N ARG A 67 7.67 -12.17 7.62
CA ARG A 67 6.90 -13.39 7.91
C ARG A 67 5.77 -13.19 8.92
N HIS A 68 6.02 -12.37 9.93
CA HIS A 68 5.05 -12.11 11.00
C HIS A 68 3.76 -11.46 10.49
N LEU A 69 3.83 -10.66 9.42
CA LEU A 69 2.66 -10.00 8.82
C LEU A 69 1.63 -10.99 8.29
N ARG A 70 2.04 -12.21 7.89
CA ARG A 70 1.11 -13.28 7.48
C ARG A 70 0.07 -13.55 8.56
N ASN A 71 0.45 -13.42 9.84
CA ASN A 71 -0.45 -13.66 10.97
C ASN A 71 -1.50 -12.57 11.15
N GLU A 72 -1.42 -11.45 10.43
CA GLU A 72 -2.39 -10.35 10.51
C GLU A 72 -3.59 -10.53 9.56
N PHE A 73 -3.64 -11.63 8.79
CA PHE A 73 -4.67 -11.88 7.77
C PHE A 73 -5.44 -13.19 7.99
N HIS A 74 -6.65 -13.25 7.43
CA HIS A 74 -7.51 -14.43 7.44
C HIS A 74 -7.35 -15.27 6.17
N TYR A 75 -6.58 -16.37 6.25
CA TYR A 75 -6.47 -17.34 5.15
C TYR A 75 -7.66 -18.32 5.15
N PRO A 76 -8.38 -18.47 4.03
CA PRO A 76 -9.41 -19.50 3.90
C PRO A 76 -8.80 -20.90 4.05
N LYS A 77 -9.50 -21.78 4.78
CA LYS A 77 -9.12 -23.20 4.87
C LYS A 77 -9.59 -23.95 3.64
N MET A 78 -8.85 -24.97 3.21
CA MET A 78 -9.21 -25.77 2.03
C MET A 78 -10.63 -26.35 2.13
N LYS A 79 -11.07 -26.77 3.32
CA LYS A 79 -12.44 -27.26 3.58
C LYS A 79 -13.56 -26.24 3.34
N THR A 80 -13.25 -24.95 3.34
CA THR A 80 -14.23 -23.87 3.18
C THR A 80 -14.46 -23.47 1.73
N LEU A 81 -13.60 -23.95 0.81
CA LEU A 81 -13.63 -23.57 -0.60
C LEU A 81 -14.43 -24.60 -1.41
N GLY A 82 -15.55 -24.15 -2.00
CA GLY A 82 -16.46 -25.02 -2.74
C GLY A 82 -15.91 -25.58 -4.06
N SER A 83 -14.88 -24.96 -4.62
CA SER A 83 -14.28 -25.36 -5.91
C SER A 83 -13.14 -26.38 -5.76
N VAL A 84 -12.82 -26.82 -4.54
CA VAL A 84 -11.67 -27.67 -4.24
C VAL A 84 -12.10 -29.13 -4.09
N ASP A 85 -11.45 -30.03 -4.80
CA ASP A 85 -11.57 -31.48 -4.59
C ASP A 85 -10.94 -31.85 -3.24
N GLN A 86 -11.79 -32.18 -2.27
CA GLN A 86 -11.38 -32.49 -0.90
C GLN A 86 -10.64 -33.83 -0.77
N SER A 87 -10.63 -34.68 -1.82
CA SER A 87 -9.94 -35.97 -1.78
C SER A 87 -8.42 -35.87 -1.97
N ILE A 88 -7.93 -34.73 -2.47
CA ILE A 88 -6.51 -34.52 -2.82
C ILE A 88 -5.82 -33.44 -1.97
N VAL A 89 -6.53 -32.85 -1.00
CA VAL A 89 -6.02 -31.78 -0.13
C VAL A 89 -6.21 -32.11 1.34
N ASN A 90 -5.40 -31.49 2.19
CA ASN A 90 -5.65 -31.47 3.62
C ASN A 90 -6.72 -30.41 3.96
N PRO A 91 -7.88 -30.79 4.54
CA PRO A 91 -8.99 -29.87 4.80
C PRO A 91 -8.66 -28.69 5.73
N GLU A 92 -7.74 -28.89 6.68
CA GLU A 92 -7.36 -27.90 7.70
C GLU A 92 -6.22 -26.96 7.28
N GLU A 93 -5.59 -27.22 6.13
CA GLU A 93 -4.55 -26.36 5.59
C GLU A 93 -5.12 -25.06 5.03
N ASP A 94 -4.30 -24.01 5.09
CA ASP A 94 -4.61 -22.74 4.44
C ASP A 94 -4.54 -22.90 2.92
N CYS A 95 -5.44 -22.21 2.22
CA CYS A 95 -5.34 -22.06 0.79
C CYS A 95 -4.06 -21.30 0.38
N VAL A 96 -3.41 -21.76 -0.68
CA VAL A 96 -2.35 -21.00 -1.38
C VAL A 96 -3.02 -19.90 -2.22
N TYR A 97 -3.09 -18.70 -1.65
CA TYR A 97 -3.85 -17.59 -2.21
C TYR A 97 -2.97 -16.68 -3.10
N PHE A 98 -2.94 -16.95 -4.40
CA PHE A 98 -2.17 -16.18 -5.40
C PHE A 98 -3.01 -15.16 -6.21
N CYS A 99 -4.23 -14.86 -5.78
CA CYS A 99 -5.12 -13.87 -6.42
C CYS A 99 -5.23 -12.54 -5.63
N GLY A 100 -4.27 -12.26 -4.75
CA GLY A 100 -4.24 -11.04 -3.94
C GLY A 100 -4.16 -9.73 -4.73
N ASN A 101 -3.75 -9.78 -5.99
CA ASN A 101 -3.72 -8.65 -6.91
C ASN A 101 -5.13 -8.24 -7.40
N SER A 102 -6.11 -9.14 -7.34
CA SER A 102 -7.49 -8.84 -7.73
C SER A 102 -8.34 -8.52 -6.51
N LEU A 103 -8.26 -9.38 -5.48
CA LEU A 103 -8.94 -9.16 -4.21
C LEU A 103 -7.98 -9.48 -3.07
N GLY A 104 -7.60 -8.44 -2.33
CA GLY A 104 -6.77 -8.57 -1.14
C GLY A 104 -7.41 -9.47 -0.09
N ILE A 105 -6.59 -10.25 0.60
CA ILE A 105 -7.05 -11.10 1.70
C ILE A 105 -7.46 -10.22 2.90
N CYS A 106 -8.51 -10.62 3.62
CA CYS A 106 -9.07 -9.80 4.69
C CYS A 106 -8.11 -9.69 5.90
N PRO A 107 -7.72 -8.46 6.31
CA PRO A 107 -7.01 -8.24 7.56
C PRO A 107 -7.86 -8.61 8.78
N LYS A 108 -7.24 -9.14 9.84
CA LYS A 108 -7.94 -9.51 11.08
C LYS A 108 -8.58 -8.32 11.79
N LYS A 109 -7.93 -7.15 11.74
CA LYS A 109 -8.43 -5.90 12.33
C LYS A 109 -9.67 -5.34 11.65
N THR A 110 -10.00 -5.76 10.42
CA THR A 110 -11.15 -5.24 9.69
C THR A 110 -12.44 -5.40 10.48
N ARG A 111 -12.65 -6.55 11.15
CA ARG A 111 -13.84 -6.75 11.98
C ARG A 111 -13.90 -5.76 13.14
N GLU A 112 -12.78 -5.57 13.83
CA GLU A 112 -12.68 -4.68 14.99
C GLU A 112 -13.06 -3.24 14.62
N TYR A 113 -12.44 -2.68 13.57
CA TYR A 113 -12.74 -1.32 13.12
C TYR A 113 -14.19 -1.15 12.66
N ILE A 114 -14.74 -2.12 11.92
CA ILE A 114 -16.15 -2.06 11.52
C ILE A 114 -17.07 -2.08 12.75
N THR A 115 -16.80 -2.96 13.73
CA THR A 115 -17.60 -3.03 14.94
C THR A 115 -17.56 -1.72 15.73
N ILE A 116 -16.39 -1.08 15.85
CA ILE A 116 -16.26 0.23 16.51
C ILE A 116 -17.19 1.27 15.84
N GLU A 117 -17.19 1.34 14.52
CA GLU A 117 -17.99 2.31 13.78
C GLU A 117 -19.50 2.02 13.83
N VAL A 118 -19.89 0.74 13.78
CA VAL A 118 -21.29 0.33 13.93
C VAL A 118 -21.79 0.63 15.36
N ASP A 119 -20.99 0.30 16.38
CA ASP A 119 -21.33 0.59 17.78
C ASP A 119 -21.43 2.10 18.04
N LYS A 120 -20.58 2.91 17.38
CA LYS A 120 -20.66 4.38 17.42
C LYS A 120 -21.99 4.83 16.83
N TRP A 121 -22.35 4.33 15.65
CA TRP A 121 -23.60 4.69 14.98
C TRP A 121 -24.83 4.36 15.83
N GLU A 122 -24.88 3.16 16.44
CA GLU A 122 -25.98 2.76 17.32
C GLU A 122 -26.17 3.70 18.52
N LYS A 123 -25.08 4.27 19.05
CA LYS A 123 -25.10 5.11 20.26
C LYS A 123 -25.36 6.58 19.97
N THR A 124 -24.76 7.13 18.92
CA THR A 124 -24.70 8.59 18.71
C THR A 124 -25.54 9.06 17.53
N GLY A 125 -25.97 8.16 16.64
CA GLY A 125 -26.77 8.53 15.48
C GLY A 125 -26.09 9.63 14.65
N LEU A 126 -26.79 10.74 14.41
CA LEU A 126 -26.26 11.87 13.65
C LEU A 126 -25.07 12.57 14.33
N GLU A 127 -25.00 12.54 15.66
CA GLU A 127 -23.93 13.22 16.41
C GLU A 127 -22.54 12.66 16.06
N GLY A 128 -22.44 11.37 15.69
CA GLY A 128 -21.20 10.75 15.23
C GLY A 128 -20.67 11.27 13.89
N HIS A 129 -21.44 12.11 13.18
CA HIS A 129 -20.98 12.74 11.95
C HIS A 129 -19.84 13.74 12.19
N THR A 130 -19.93 14.51 13.28
CA THR A 130 -18.98 15.60 13.58
C THR A 130 -18.27 15.43 14.92
N ASN A 131 -18.78 14.58 15.81
CA ASN A 131 -18.27 14.37 17.16
C ASN A 131 -17.68 12.95 17.28
N GLU A 132 -16.91 12.71 18.36
CA GLU A 132 -16.20 11.45 18.67
C GLU A 132 -14.89 11.20 17.88
N ASP A 133 -14.21 10.10 18.23
CA ASP A 133 -13.04 9.60 17.51
C ASP A 133 -13.42 9.18 16.07
N LEU A 134 -12.59 9.61 15.11
CA LEU A 134 -12.80 9.46 13.66
C LEU A 134 -14.20 9.93 13.20
N PRO A 135 -14.49 11.25 13.25
CA PRO A 135 -15.78 11.76 12.81
C PRO A 135 -15.99 11.48 11.32
N TRP A 136 -17.20 11.05 10.93
CA TRP A 136 -17.46 10.60 9.56
C TRP A 136 -17.32 11.70 8.50
N ALA A 137 -17.44 12.97 8.89
CA ALA A 137 -17.24 14.10 7.99
C ALA A 137 -15.79 14.26 7.50
N TRP A 138 -14.81 13.71 8.22
CA TRP A 138 -13.36 13.91 7.99
C TRP A 138 -12.59 12.59 8.05
N CYS A 139 -13.26 11.46 7.87
CA CYS A 139 -12.64 10.14 8.08
C CYS A 139 -11.61 9.78 7.01
N ASP A 140 -11.68 10.40 5.84
CA ASP A 140 -10.76 10.27 4.72
C ASP A 140 -9.45 11.03 4.94
N GLU A 141 -9.49 12.22 5.56
CA GLU A 141 -8.30 13.05 5.83
C GLU A 141 -7.24 12.30 6.67
N GLY A 142 -7.66 11.38 7.54
CA GLY A 142 -6.77 10.59 8.39
C GLY A 142 -5.91 9.55 7.64
N LEU A 143 -6.19 9.31 6.36
CA LEU A 143 -5.51 8.29 5.53
C LEU A 143 -4.46 8.87 4.59
N ASP A 144 -4.53 10.16 4.27
CA ASP A 144 -3.70 10.79 3.24
C ASP A 144 -2.20 10.66 3.55
N ASP A 145 -1.79 10.97 4.78
CA ASP A 145 -0.38 10.87 5.19
C ASP A 145 0.17 9.44 5.06
N GLN A 146 -0.65 8.44 5.38
CA GLN A 146 -0.25 7.03 5.30
C GLN A 146 -0.18 6.55 3.85
N MET A 147 -1.14 6.98 3.02
CA MET A 147 -1.17 6.65 1.60
C MET A 147 -0.02 7.32 0.85
N GLY A 148 0.31 8.57 1.19
CA GLY A 148 1.41 9.33 0.58
C GLY A 148 2.75 8.60 0.67
N VAL A 149 3.05 7.95 1.81
CA VAL A 149 4.25 7.11 1.98
C VAL A 149 4.29 5.94 1.00
N LEU A 150 3.13 5.34 0.69
CA LEU A 150 3.04 4.17 -0.20
C LEU A 150 3.13 4.57 -1.68
N VAL A 151 2.47 5.65 -2.09
CA VAL A 151 2.50 6.12 -3.48
C VAL A 151 3.76 6.94 -3.81
N GLY A 152 4.56 7.27 -2.78
CA GLY A 152 5.76 8.08 -2.93
C GLY A 152 5.45 9.57 -3.12
N ASP A 153 4.27 10.01 -2.69
CA ASP A 153 3.93 11.43 -2.70
C ASP A 153 4.76 12.16 -1.63
N CYS A 154 5.23 13.34 -2.02
CA CYS A 154 6.16 14.16 -1.27
C CYS A 154 5.62 15.58 -1.24
N SER A 155 4.49 15.78 -0.56
CA SER A 155 3.92 17.11 -0.31
C SER A 155 2.98 16.99 0.90
N LEU A 156 2.95 17.83 1.96
CA LEU A 156 3.12 19.28 2.15
C LEU A 156 2.37 20.18 1.17
N LEU A 157 1.52 19.61 0.32
CA LEU A 157 0.54 20.35 -0.46
C LEU A 157 -0.82 19.75 -0.17
N GLN A 158 -1.56 20.42 0.70
CA GLN A 158 -3.01 20.29 0.76
C GLN A 158 -3.56 20.50 -0.64
N ASN A 159 -3.94 19.43 -1.33
CA ASN A 159 -4.70 19.49 -2.58
C ASN A 159 -5.62 18.26 -2.62
N ASP A 160 -6.89 18.49 -2.29
CA ASP A 160 -8.13 17.98 -2.88
C ASP A 160 -8.14 16.61 -3.62
N GLU A 161 -7.39 15.59 -3.19
CA GLU A 161 -7.60 14.22 -3.66
C GLU A 161 -8.72 13.56 -2.87
N VAL A 162 -9.91 13.58 -3.46
CA VAL A 162 -11.10 12.92 -2.91
C VAL A 162 -10.93 11.40 -3.04
N HIS A 163 -10.52 10.73 -1.97
CA HIS A 163 -10.42 9.27 -1.85
C HIS A 163 -11.78 8.53 -1.81
N ASN A 164 -12.87 9.24 -2.11
CA ASN A 164 -14.23 8.83 -1.77
C ASN A 164 -14.98 8.14 -2.93
N ARG A 165 -14.24 7.53 -3.87
CA ARG A 165 -14.78 7.05 -5.14
C ARG A 165 -14.07 5.78 -5.63
N SER A 166 -14.81 4.95 -6.39
CA SER A 166 -14.22 3.80 -7.09
C SER A 166 -13.14 4.28 -8.07
N VAL A 167 -12.11 3.47 -8.28
CA VAL A 167 -11.02 3.74 -9.24
C VAL A 167 -11.57 4.11 -10.63
N GLU A 168 -12.64 3.44 -11.07
CA GLU A 168 -13.31 3.73 -12.35
C GLU A 168 -13.91 5.15 -12.39
N SER A 169 -14.54 5.57 -11.29
CA SER A 169 -15.17 6.90 -11.22
C SER A 169 -14.16 8.05 -11.11
N THR A 170 -12.99 7.80 -10.53
CA THR A 170 -11.90 8.80 -10.49
C THR A 170 -11.31 9.03 -11.88
N LEU A 171 -11.12 7.97 -12.66
CA LEU A 171 -10.59 8.08 -14.04
C LEU A 171 -11.55 8.77 -15.00
N GLY A 172 -12.88 8.58 -14.83
CA GLY A 172 -13.87 9.27 -15.64
C GLY A 172 -13.77 10.79 -15.58
N HIS A 173 -13.43 11.36 -14.43
CA HIS A 173 -13.23 12.81 -14.28
C HIS A 173 -11.91 13.33 -14.85
N ILE A 174 -10.87 12.49 -14.94
CA ILE A 174 -9.57 12.87 -15.49
C ILE A 174 -9.60 12.84 -17.03
N LEU A 175 -10.48 12.02 -17.61
CA LEU A 175 -10.55 11.78 -19.06
C LEU A 175 -11.68 12.54 -19.77
N ASP A 176 -12.62 13.16 -19.05
CA ASP A 176 -13.60 14.08 -19.62
C ASP A 176 -13.13 15.55 -19.45
N PRO A 177 -12.81 16.26 -20.55
CA PRO A 177 -12.35 17.66 -20.52
C PRO A 177 -13.43 18.69 -20.20
#